data_AF-A0A519Z605-F1
#
_entry.id   AF-A0A519Z605-F1
#
_cell.length_a   1.000
_cell.length_b   1.000
_cell.length_c   1.000
_cell.angle_alpha   90.00
_cell.angle_beta   90.00
_cell.angle_gamma   90.00
#
_symmetry.space_group_name_H-M   'P 1'
#
loop_
_entity.id
_entity.type
_entity.pdbx_description
1 polymer ?
#
loop_
_entity_poly.entity_id
_entity_poly.type
_entity_poly.pdbx_seq_one_letter_code
_entity_poly.pdbx_strand_id
1 'polypeptide(L)'
;MAETQLNSALASATLEGSDLASLLQKEFKPKTDEAKSAVETAIQTLAQQALSQTKLIGNDVIKSIEAMIAAIDKKLSDQINLIMHHEDFQKLEGAWRGLHYM
;
A
#
# COMPACT_ATOMS: atom_id res chain seq x y z
N MET A 1 -0.48 11.05 24.46
CA MET A 1 -0.32 11.36 23.02
C MET A 1 -0.90 10.27 22.12
N ALA A 2 -0.89 8.98 22.49
CA ALA A 2 -1.50 7.89 21.70
C ALA A 2 -3.04 7.79 21.82
N GLU A 3 -3.62 8.18 22.96
CA GLU A 3 -5.06 8.09 23.22
C GLU A 3 -5.89 9.12 22.42
N THR A 4 -5.32 10.30 22.14
CA THR A 4 -5.96 11.36 21.35
C THR A 4 -6.12 11.02 19.86
N GLN A 5 -5.26 10.13 19.33
CA GLN A 5 -5.23 9.78 17.90
C GLN A 5 -6.19 8.63 17.56
N LEU A 6 -6.47 7.73 18.51
CA LEU A 6 -7.51 6.71 18.39
C LEU A 6 -8.92 7.34 18.44
N ASN A 7 -9.11 8.36 19.28
CA ASN A 7 -10.39 9.07 19.37
C ASN A 7 -10.72 9.87 18.11
N SER A 8 -9.73 10.47 17.45
CA SER A 8 -9.96 11.20 16.19
C SER A 8 -10.35 10.27 15.04
N ALA A 9 -9.72 9.09 14.96
CA ALA A 9 -10.01 8.09 13.93
C ALA A 9 -11.40 7.43 14.12
N LEU A 10 -11.80 7.16 15.37
CA LEU A 10 -13.16 6.72 15.66
C LEU A 10 -14.19 7.79 15.29
N ALA A 11 -13.94 9.06 15.63
CA ALA A 11 -14.86 10.16 15.31
C ALA A 11 -15.01 10.42 13.81
N SER A 12 -13.95 10.23 13.02
CA SER A 12 -14.05 10.35 11.55
C SER A 12 -14.88 9.23 10.95
N ALA A 13 -14.72 7.99 11.45
CA ALA A 13 -15.51 6.84 10.99
C ALA A 13 -17.01 6.97 11.34
N THR A 14 -17.37 7.53 12.51
CA THR A 14 -18.78 7.78 12.85
C THR A 14 -19.40 8.91 12.02
N LEU A 15 -18.63 9.94 11.68
CA LEU A 15 -19.09 11.05 10.84
C LEU A 15 -19.40 10.57 9.42
N GLU A 16 -18.50 9.80 8.80
CA GLU A 16 -18.71 9.22 7.45
C GLU A 16 -19.90 8.25 7.41
N GLY A 17 -20.08 7.44 8.45
CA GLY A 17 -21.24 6.53 8.55
C GLY A 17 -22.59 7.27 8.64
N SER A 18 -22.61 8.43 9.32
CA SER A 18 -23.82 9.27 9.42
C SER A 18 -24.19 9.96 8.09
N ASP A 19 -23.17 10.28 7.29
CA ASP A 19 -23.34 10.93 5.99
C ASP A 19 -23.86 9.93 4.94
N LEU A 20 -23.33 8.69 4.97
CA LEU A 20 -23.85 7.58 4.18
C LEU A 20 -25.33 7.31 4.48
N ALA A 21 -25.70 7.21 5.76
CA ALA A 21 -27.09 6.97 6.17
C ALA A 21 -28.05 8.08 5.68
N SER A 22 -27.58 9.34 5.70
CA SER A 22 -28.34 10.49 5.22
C SER A 22 -28.56 10.47 3.69
N LEU A 23 -27.56 10.05 2.92
CA LEU A 23 -27.68 9.88 1.46
C LEU A 23 -28.62 8.72 1.10
N LEU A 24 -28.57 7.61 1.82
CA LEU A 24 -29.45 6.45 1.59
C LEU A 24 -30.92 6.80 1.79
N GLN A 25 -31.23 7.59 2.82
CA GLN A 25 -32.59 8.03 3.11
C GLN A 25 -33.15 8.97 2.02
N LYS A 26 -32.28 9.78 1.40
CA LYS A 26 -32.62 10.72 0.33
C LYS A 26 -32.89 10.03 -1.02
N GLU A 27 -32.09 9.03 -1.37
CA GLU A 27 -32.16 8.36 -2.69
C GLU A 27 -33.24 7.26 -2.74
N PHE A 28 -33.39 6.45 -1.69
CA PHE A 28 -34.33 5.32 -1.70
C PHE A 28 -35.72 5.65 -1.18
N LYS A 29 -35.87 6.73 -0.39
CA LYS A 29 -37.14 7.18 0.23
C LYS A 29 -38.01 6.02 0.75
N PRO A 30 -37.47 5.15 1.63
CA PRO A 30 -38.22 4.00 2.14
C PRO A 30 -39.46 4.48 2.89
N LYS A 31 -40.61 3.88 2.58
CA LYS A 31 -41.92 4.25 3.15
C LYS A 31 -42.22 3.56 4.49
N THR A 32 -41.41 2.57 4.88
CA THR A 32 -41.56 1.78 6.10
C THR A 32 -40.19 1.52 6.74
N ASP A 33 -40.13 1.38 8.06
CA ASP A 33 -38.89 1.07 8.80
C ASP A 33 -38.26 -0.26 8.36
N GLU A 34 -39.09 -1.24 8.02
CA GLU A 34 -38.64 -2.55 7.54
C GLU A 34 -37.89 -2.45 6.19
N ALA A 35 -38.37 -1.58 5.28
CA ALA A 35 -37.68 -1.32 4.03
C ALA A 35 -36.36 -0.57 4.24
N LYS A 36 -36.27 0.30 5.25
CA LYS A 36 -35.02 1.00 5.59
C LYS A 36 -33.95 0.02 6.06
N SER A 37 -34.31 -0.89 6.97
CA SER A 37 -33.39 -1.92 7.49
C SER A 37 -32.94 -2.91 6.40
N ALA A 38 -33.84 -3.30 5.50
CA ALA A 38 -33.51 -4.17 4.37
C ALA A 38 -32.52 -3.51 3.39
N VAL A 39 -32.72 -2.22 3.08
CA VAL A 39 -31.81 -1.45 2.21
C VAL A 39 -30.44 -1.29 2.84
N GLU A 40 -30.37 -0.96 4.13
CA GLU A 40 -29.11 -0.82 4.86
C GLU A 40 -28.31 -2.14 4.88
N THR A 41 -28.98 -3.27 5.15
CA THR A 41 -28.36 -4.60 5.15
C THR A 41 -27.86 -4.99 3.75
N ALA A 42 -28.63 -4.72 2.70
CA ALA A 42 -28.24 -5.02 1.33
C ALA A 42 -27.00 -4.22 0.90
N ILE A 43 -26.92 -2.95 1.30
CA ILE A 43 -25.79 -2.08 0.96
C ILE A 43 -24.55 -2.41 1.79
N GLN A 44 -24.72 -2.76 3.07
CA GLN A 44 -23.62 -3.24 3.90
C GLN A 44 -23.01 -4.52 3.32
N THR A 45 -23.86 -5.45 2.86
CA THR A 45 -23.42 -6.68 2.18
C THR A 45 -22.68 -6.33 0.87
N LEU A 46 -23.22 -5.40 0.09
CA LEU A 46 -22.62 -4.98 -1.18
C LEU A 46 -21.27 -4.27 -0.98
N ALA A 47 -21.14 -3.44 0.06
CA ALA A 47 -19.89 -2.80 0.45
C ALA A 47 -18.85 -3.82 0.92
N GLN A 48 -19.24 -4.82 1.73
CA GLN A 48 -18.36 -5.93 2.12
C GLN A 48 -17.88 -6.73 0.90
N GLN A 49 -18.78 -7.01 -0.05
CA GLN A 49 -18.42 -7.71 -1.28
C GLN A 49 -17.46 -6.87 -2.15
N ALA A 50 -17.72 -5.57 -2.29
CA ALA A 50 -16.90 -4.65 -3.07
C ALA A 50 -15.48 -4.49 -2.47
N LEU A 51 -15.37 -4.33 -1.15
CA LEU A 51 -14.08 -4.29 -0.44
C LEU A 51 -13.31 -5.61 -0.57
N SER A 52 -14.01 -6.74 -0.59
CA SER A 52 -13.41 -8.06 -0.79
C SER A 52 -12.84 -8.22 -2.21
N GLN A 53 -13.50 -7.64 -3.23
CA GLN A 53 -13.03 -7.67 -4.62
C GLN A 53 -11.95 -6.63 -4.93
N THR A 54 -11.89 -5.51 -4.21
CA THR A 54 -10.84 -4.47 -4.38
C THR A 54 -9.46 -4.92 -3.89
N LYS A 55 -9.37 -6.03 -3.15
CA LYS A 55 -8.16 -6.45 -2.43
C LYS A 55 -7.14 -7.28 -3.25
N LEU A 56 -7.39 -7.54 -4.54
CA LEU A 56 -6.57 -8.50 -5.30
C LEU A 56 -5.29 -7.93 -5.92
N ILE A 57 -5.13 -6.60 -6.00
CA ILE A 57 -3.81 -5.97 -6.14
C ILE A 57 -3.36 -5.64 -4.72
N GLY A 58 -3.24 -6.69 -3.90
CA GLY A 58 -2.92 -6.57 -2.50
C GLY A 58 -1.50 -6.08 -2.31
N ASN A 59 -1.27 -5.35 -1.21
CA ASN A 59 0.05 -4.98 -0.68
C ASN A 59 1.07 -6.15 -0.71
N ASP A 60 0.57 -7.39 -0.70
CA ASP A 60 1.35 -8.62 -0.85
C ASP A 60 2.06 -8.75 -2.21
N VAL A 61 1.42 -8.36 -3.31
CA VAL A 61 2.04 -8.37 -4.65
C VAL A 61 3.16 -7.33 -4.73
N ILE A 62 2.92 -6.13 -4.20
CA ILE A 62 3.94 -5.06 -4.15
C ILE A 62 5.14 -5.51 -3.31
N LYS A 63 4.90 -6.05 -2.12
CA LYS A 63 5.95 -6.62 -1.26
C LYS A 63 6.71 -7.78 -1.92
N SER A 64 6.01 -8.62 -2.69
CA SER A 64 6.64 -9.71 -3.44
C SER A 64 7.55 -9.18 -4.56
N ILE A 65 7.12 -8.13 -5.28
CA ILE A 65 7.94 -7.44 -6.28
C ILE A 65 9.16 -6.79 -5.62
N GLU A 66 8.99 -6.08 -4.50
CA GLU A 66 10.09 -5.50 -3.74
C GLU A 66 11.10 -6.55 -3.26
N ALA A 67 10.61 -7.70 -2.79
CA ALA A 67 11.46 -8.82 -2.40
C ALA A 67 12.25 -9.42 -3.58
N MET A 68 11.62 -9.52 -4.75
CA MET A 68 12.30 -9.95 -5.98
C MET A 68 13.37 -8.94 -6.41
N ILE A 69 13.08 -7.63 -6.37
CA ILE A 69 14.05 -6.57 -6.67
C ILE A 69 15.24 -6.66 -5.70
N ALA A 70 14.98 -6.76 -4.40
CA ALA A 70 16.05 -6.88 -3.40
C ALA A 70 16.94 -8.12 -3.61
N ALA A 71 16.37 -9.24 -4.06
CA ALA A 71 17.13 -10.43 -4.39
C ALA A 71 18.02 -10.24 -5.63
N ILE A 72 17.54 -9.51 -6.63
CA ILE A 72 18.31 -9.16 -7.83
C ILE A 72 19.44 -8.20 -7.45
N ASP A 73 19.13 -7.14 -6.70
CA ASP A 73 20.11 -6.14 -6.24
C ASP A 73 21.21 -6.78 -5.42
N LYS A 74 20.87 -7.75 -4.56
CA LYS A 74 21.86 -8.52 -3.82
C LYS A 74 22.79 -9.29 -4.76
N LYS A 75 22.25 -10.03 -5.73
CA LYS A 75 23.07 -10.79 -6.70
C LYS A 75 23.98 -9.88 -7.52
N LEU A 76 23.46 -8.74 -7.97
CA LEU A 76 24.24 -7.76 -8.71
C LEU A 76 25.33 -7.14 -7.84
N SER A 77 25.01 -6.75 -6.61
CA SER A 77 25.98 -6.17 -5.66
C SER A 77 27.10 -7.15 -5.33
N ASP A 78 26.77 -8.41 -5.07
CA ASP A 78 27.75 -9.47 -4.79
C ASP A 78 28.70 -9.65 -5.99
N GLN A 79 28.15 -9.74 -7.21
CA GLN A 79 28.96 -9.91 -8.42
C GLN A 79 29.81 -8.68 -8.73
N ILE A 80 29.24 -7.48 -8.62
CA ILE A 80 29.96 -6.22 -8.84
C ILE A 80 31.07 -6.07 -7.81
N ASN A 81 30.83 -6.43 -6.54
CA ASN A 81 31.86 -6.42 -5.51
C ASN A 81 33.04 -7.32 -5.91
N LEU A 82 32.79 -8.54 -6.40
CA LEU A 82 33.87 -9.40 -6.88
C LEU A 82 34.65 -8.80 -8.05
N ILE A 83 33.96 -8.16 -9.01
CA ILE A 83 34.60 -7.52 -10.16
C ILE A 83 35.44 -6.31 -9.73
N MET A 84 34.85 -5.41 -8.93
CA MET A 84 35.49 -4.17 -8.49
C MET A 84 36.68 -4.42 -7.57
N HIS A 85 36.62 -5.49 -6.76
CA HIS A 85 37.71 -5.87 -5.85
C HIS A 85 38.72 -6.82 -6.48
N HIS A 86 38.61 -7.11 -7.78
CA HIS A 86 39.62 -7.90 -8.47
C HIS A 86 40.91 -7.08 -8.62
N GLU A 87 42.06 -7.69 -8.27
CA GLU A 87 43.39 -7.07 -8.29
C GLU A 87 43.70 -6.34 -9.61
N ASP A 88 43.42 -6.99 -10.74
CA ASP A 88 43.68 -6.40 -12.07
C ASP A 88 42.79 -5.19 -12.35
N PHE A 89 41.53 -5.23 -11.89
CA PHE A 89 40.60 -4.12 -12.04
C PHE A 89 41.04 -2.94 -11.17
N GLN A 90 41.41 -3.19 -9.91
CA GLN A 90 41.87 -2.15 -8.99
C GLN A 90 43.18 -1.48 -9.45
N LYS A 91 44.12 -2.25 -10.02
CA LYS A 91 45.36 -1.69 -10.58
C LYS A 91 45.07 -0.76 -11.76
N LEU A 92 44.19 -1.19 -12.66
CA LEU A 92 43.79 -0.37 -13.81
C LEU A 92 43.03 0.89 -13.34
N GLU A 93 42.05 0.73 -12.46
CA GLU A 93 41.27 1.82 -11.90
C GLU A 93 42.16 2.82 -11.14
N GLY A 94 43.12 2.34 -10.35
CA GLY A 94 44.08 3.18 -9.64
C GLY A 94 44.95 4.01 -10.59
N ALA A 95 45.44 3.42 -11.67
CA ALA A 95 46.22 4.14 -12.69
C ALA A 95 45.36 5.22 -13.40
N TRP A 96 44.12 4.88 -13.75
CA TRP A 96 43.20 5.81 -14.41
C TRP A 96 42.74 6.94 -13.50
N ARG A 97 42.39 6.64 -12.24
CA ARG A 97 42.07 7.65 -11.24
C ARG A 97 43.27 8.55 -10.97
N GLY A 98 44.47 7.98 -10.88
CA GLY A 98 45.71 8.74 -10.72
C GLY A 98 45.95 9.74 -11.85
N LEU A 99 45.74 9.33 -13.10
CA LEU A 99 45.83 10.22 -14.27
C LEU A 99 44.73 11.30 -14.27
N HIS A 100 43.51 10.98 -13.84
CA HIS A 100 42.40 11.93 -13.81
C HIS A 100 42.56 13.02 -12.74
N TYR A 101 43.31 12.73 -11.67
CA TYR A 101 43.59 13.69 -10.59
C TYR A 101 44.76 14.64 -10.88
N MET A 102 45.44 14.49 -12.03
CA MET A 102 46.51 15.38 -12.50
C MET A 102 45.97 16.42 -13.48
#